data_AF-A8R8L6-F1
#
_entry.id   AF-A8R8L6-F1
#
_cell.length_a   1.000
_cell.length_b   1.000
_cell.length_c   1.000
_cell.angle_alpha   90.00
_cell.angle_beta   90.00
_cell.angle_gamma   90.00
#
_symmetry.space_group_name_H-M   'P 1'
#
loop_
_entity.id
_entity.type
_entity.pdbx_description
1 polymer ?
#
loop_
_entity_poly.entity_id
_entity_poly.type
_entity_poly.pdbx_seq_one_letter_code
_entity_poly.pdbx_strand_id
1 'polypeptide(L)'
;MSVYKDEKRGTWIVTLTYEDYYGEKKRTAKRGFKTKKEAKAWENDFLANHTNDVDMTINQFYEIYSKDLEHRIRYNTKETKDAICKKYILPLLGDKIMSKILVSDIIRWQN
;
A
#
# COMPACT_ATOMS: atom_id res chain seq x y z
N MET A 1 16.92 -3.94 -9.99
CA MET A 1 16.48 -2.87 -10.91
C MET A 1 17.57 -2.68 -11.97
N SER A 2 17.20 -2.56 -13.25
CA SER A 2 18.17 -2.31 -14.33
C SER A 2 17.55 -1.43 -15.42
N VAL A 3 18.21 -0.31 -15.72
CA VAL A 3 17.90 0.55 -16.87
C VAL A 3 18.97 0.32 -17.93
N TYR A 4 18.58 -0.24 -19.07
CA TYR A 4 19.51 -0.54 -20.16
C TYR A 4 18.95 -0.06 -21.51
N LYS A 5 19.86 0.20 -22.45
CA LYS A 5 19.53 0.69 -23.79
C LYS A 5 19.36 -0.52 -24.72
N ASP A 6 18.27 -0.51 -25.49
CA ASP A 6 18.04 -1.49 -26.55
C ASP A 6 18.80 -1.05 -27.81
N GLU A 7 19.91 -1.73 -28.11
CA GLU A 7 20.82 -1.38 -29.21
C GLU A 7 20.16 -1.48 -30.59
N LYS A 8 19.09 -2.28 -30.73
CA LYS A 8 18.40 -2.44 -32.03
C LYS A 8 17.44 -1.29 -32.36
N ARG A 9 16.92 -0.57 -31.35
CA ARG A 9 15.89 0.47 -31.54
C ARG A 9 16.28 1.82 -30.95
N GLY A 10 17.43 1.93 -30.29
CA GLY A 10 17.89 3.15 -29.65
C GLY A 10 17.05 3.62 -28.45
N THR A 11 16.09 2.81 -28.01
CA THR A 11 15.17 3.14 -26.90
C THR A 11 15.65 2.53 -25.59
N TRP A 12 15.24 3.12 -24.48
CA TRP A 12 15.60 2.69 -23.13
C TRP A 12 14.50 1.78 -22.56
N ILE A 13 14.94 0.75 -21.82
CA ILE A 13 14.10 -0.21 -21.12
C ILE A 13 14.39 -0.10 -19.64
N VAL A 14 13.32 -0.04 -18.83
CA VAL A 14 13.37 -0.11 -17.38
C VAL A 14 12.82 -1.45 -16.96
N THR A 15 13.59 -2.20 -16.19
CA THR A 15 13.09 -3.40 -15.51
C THR A 15 13.23 -3.21 -14.01
N LEU A 16 12.11 -3.24 -13.31
CA LEU A 16 12.07 -3.08 -11.86
C LEU A 16 11.40 -4.30 -11.23
N THR A 17 11.80 -4.58 -9.99
CA THR A 17 11.23 -5.63 -9.16
C THR A 17 10.64 -4.93 -7.96
N TYR A 18 9.37 -5.13 -7.70
CA TYR A 18 8.66 -4.51 -6.59
C TYR A 18 7.88 -5.58 -5.84
N GLU A 19 7.64 -5.34 -4.55
CA GLU A 19 6.75 -6.17 -3.76
C GLU A 19 5.33 -5.64 -3.94
N ASP A 20 4.44 -6.53 -4.36
CA ASP A 20 3.02 -6.22 -4.47
C ASP A 20 2.41 -6.07 -3.08
N TYR A 21 1.19 -5.53 -2.98
CA TYR A 21 0.48 -5.38 -1.71
C TYR A 21 0.23 -6.70 -0.96
N TYR A 22 0.39 -7.85 -1.62
CA TYR A 22 0.37 -9.19 -1.02
C TYR A 22 1.75 -9.70 -0.56
N GLY A 23 2.82 -8.90 -0.67
CA GLY A 23 4.20 -9.30 -0.36
C GLY A 23 4.89 -10.15 -1.44
N GLU A 24 4.24 -10.36 -2.59
CA GLU A 24 4.83 -11.10 -3.70
C GLU A 24 5.78 -10.23 -4.53
N LYS A 25 7.00 -10.72 -4.77
CA LYS A 25 7.98 -10.05 -5.64
C LYS A 25 7.56 -10.17 -7.11
N LYS A 26 7.00 -9.09 -7.66
CA LYS A 26 6.65 -8.99 -9.08
C LYS A 26 7.71 -8.21 -9.85
N ARG A 27 7.92 -8.59 -11.10
CA ARG A 27 8.88 -7.95 -12.01
C ARG A 27 8.11 -7.29 -13.15
N THR A 28 8.22 -5.97 -13.26
CA THR A 28 7.65 -5.20 -14.37
C THR A 28 8.75 -4.65 -15.25
N ALA A 29 8.47 -4.62 -16.55
CA ALA A 29 9.36 -4.03 -17.53
C ALA A 29 8.57 -3.06 -18.42
N LYS A 30 9.06 -1.83 -18.53
CA LYS A 30 8.52 -0.83 -19.46
C LYS A 30 9.57 -0.46 -20.49
N ARG A 31 9.16 -0.45 -21.76
CA ARG A 31 10.02 -0.26 -22.94
C ARG A 31 9.61 1.01 -23.68
N GLY A 32 10.52 1.58 -24.48
CA GLY A 32 10.21 2.65 -25.42
C GLY A 32 10.56 4.06 -24.95
N PHE A 33 11.33 4.22 -23.86
CA PHE A 33 11.78 5.54 -23.43
C PHE A 33 12.81 6.10 -24.40
N LYS A 34 12.74 7.39 -24.74
CA LYS A 34 13.72 8.03 -25.63
C LYS A 34 15.01 8.36 -24.90
N THR A 35 14.92 8.66 -23.60
CA THR A 35 16.08 9.04 -22.78
C THR A 35 16.20 8.22 -21.50
N LYS A 36 17.43 8.09 -21.00
CA LYS A 36 17.72 7.47 -19.68
C LYS A 36 17.04 8.22 -18.53
N LYS A 37 16.86 9.53 -18.67
CA LYS A 37 16.25 10.39 -17.64
C LYS A 37 14.76 10.12 -17.50
N GLU A 38 14.03 9.99 -18.61
CA GLU A 38 12.61 9.59 -18.59
C GLU A 38 12.42 8.18 -18.02
N ALA A 39 13.30 7.26 -18.40
CA ALA A 39 13.30 5.90 -17.85
C ALA A 39 13.46 5.90 -16.31
N LYS A 40 14.40 6.69 -15.77
CA LYS A 40 14.61 6.82 -14.32
C LYS A 40 13.51 7.60 -13.61
N ALA A 41 12.92 8.61 -14.24
CA ALA A 41 11.77 9.34 -13.69
C ALA A 41 10.57 8.41 -13.54
N TRP A 42 10.27 7.61 -14.56
CA TRP A 42 9.20 6.63 -14.48
C TRP A 42 9.45 5.55 -13.41
N GLU A 43 10.70 5.13 -13.21
CA GLU A 43 11.06 4.23 -12.11
C GLU A 43 10.73 4.84 -10.74
N ASN A 44 11.13 6.09 -10.51
CA ASN A 44 10.83 6.81 -9.27
C ASN A 44 9.33 6.99 -9.06
N ASP A 45 8.59 7.39 -10.10
CA ASP A 45 7.14 7.56 -10.02
C ASP A 45 6.43 6.22 -9.77
N PHE A 46 6.89 5.14 -10.41
CA PHE A 46 6.32 3.80 -10.22
C PHE A 46 6.54 3.30 -8.80
N LEU A 47 7.73 3.51 -8.25
CA LEU A 47 8.06 3.15 -6.87
C LEU A 47 7.23 4.00 -5.90
N ALA A 48 7.19 5.32 -6.07
CA ALA A 48 6.42 6.24 -5.23
C ALA A 48 4.92 5.89 -5.18
N ASN A 49 4.32 5.51 -6.31
CA ASN A 49 2.92 5.10 -6.37
C ASN A 49 2.67 3.68 -5.78
N HIS A 50 3.69 2.81 -5.75
CA HIS A 50 3.58 1.48 -5.12
C HIS A 50 3.90 1.51 -3.62
N THR A 51 4.79 2.40 -3.18
CA THR A 51 4.81 2.92 -1.82
C THR A 51 3.68 3.94 -1.66
N ASN A 52 2.43 3.53 -1.95
CA ASN A 52 1.30 4.09 -1.23
C ASN A 52 1.43 3.64 0.23
N ASP A 53 2.48 4.13 0.89
CA ASP A 53 2.63 4.14 2.33
C ASP A 53 1.47 4.97 2.81
N VAL A 54 0.39 4.27 3.13
CA VAL A 54 -0.64 4.77 4.02
C VAL A 54 0.06 4.88 5.38
N ASP A 55 0.87 5.93 5.53
CA ASP A 55 1.65 6.30 6.73
C ASP A 55 0.73 6.71 7.89
N MET A 56 -0.58 6.51 7.76
CA MET A 56 -1.51 6.68 8.86
C MET A 56 -1.57 5.40 9.69
N THR A 57 -1.76 5.63 10.98
CA THR A 57 -2.03 4.55 11.94
C THR A 57 -3.44 4.00 11.74
N ILE A 58 -3.70 2.77 12.20
CA ILE A 58 -5.05 2.20 12.15
C ILE A 58 -6.04 3.07 12.93
N ASN A 59 -5.61 3.71 14.03
CA ASN A 59 -6.43 4.67 14.78
C ASN A 59 -6.92 5.81 13.88
N GLN A 60 -5.99 6.48 13.18
CA GLN A 60 -6.32 7.58 12.27
C GLN A 60 -7.18 7.11 11.10
N PHE A 61 -6.87 5.94 10.52
CA PHE A 61 -7.70 5.35 9.48
C PHE A 61 -9.13 5.09 9.96
N TYR A 62 -9.27 4.52 11.16
CA TYR A 62 -10.57 4.16 11.71
C TYR A 62 -11.45 5.38 12.00
N GLU A 63 -10.88 6.51 12.41
CA GLU A 63 -11.63 7.77 12.56
C GLU A 63 -12.21 8.26 11.23
N ILE A 64 -11.42 8.21 10.15
CA ILE A 64 -11.87 8.59 8.81
C ILE A 64 -12.94 7.60 8.31
N TYR A 65 -12.67 6.31 8.49
CA TYR A 65 -13.57 5.23 8.09
C TYR A 65 -14.92 5.26 8.81
N SER A 66 -14.93 5.50 10.13
CA SER A 66 -16.17 5.57 10.93
C SER A 66 -17.05 6.75 10.50
N LYS A 67 -16.45 7.88 10.12
CA LYS A 67 -17.17 9.05 9.56
C LYS A 67 -17.79 8.75 8.20
N ASP A 68 -17.06 8.10 7.28
CA ASP A 68 -17.64 7.74 5.97
C ASP A 68 -18.74 6.68 6.08
N LEU A 69 -18.58 5.72 7.01
CA LEU A 69 -19.57 4.68 7.27
C LEU A 69 -20.90 5.24 7.78
N GLU A 70 -20.87 6.31 8.57
CA GLU A 70 -22.06 6.88 9.22
C GLU A 70 -23.16 7.24 8.23
N HIS A 71 -22.80 7.69 7.03
CA HIS A 71 -23.75 8.03 5.99
C HIS A 71 -24.32 6.81 5.24
N ARG A 72 -23.69 5.63 5.37
CA ARG A 72 -24.04 4.43 4.60
C ARG A 72 -24.79 3.37 5.41
N ILE A 73 -24.60 3.32 6.73
CA ILE A 73 -25.16 2.28 7.59
C ILE A 73 -26.04 2.82 8.71
N ARG A 74 -26.97 1.97 9.19
CA ARG A 74 -27.86 2.31 10.30
C ARG A 74 -27.07 2.46 11.60
N TYR A 75 -27.52 3.37 12.47
CA TYR A 75 -26.87 3.67 13.76
C TYR A 75 -26.55 2.43 14.59
N ASN A 76 -27.51 1.54 14.84
CA ASN A 76 -27.28 0.34 15.66
C ASN A 76 -26.18 -0.58 15.08
N THR A 77 -26.10 -0.66 13.74
CA THR A 77 -25.05 -1.44 13.06
C THR A 77 -23.69 -0.76 13.20
N LYS A 78 -23.65 0.59 13.15
CA LYS A 78 -22.44 1.38 13.37
C LYS A 78 -21.94 1.18 14.79
N GLU A 79 -22.81 1.31 15.78
CA GLU A 79 -22.47 1.16 17.19
C GLU A 79 -21.88 -0.23 17.50
N THR A 80 -22.49 -1.29 16.94
CA THR A 80 -21.97 -2.65 17.10
C THR A 80 -20.58 -2.81 16.47
N LYS A 81 -20.37 -2.27 15.26
CA LYS A 81 -19.06 -2.28 14.59
C LYS A 81 -18.03 -1.47 15.38
N ASP A 82 -18.41 -0.31 15.89
CA ASP A 82 -17.55 0.56 16.67
C ASP A 82 -17.11 -0.11 17.97
N ALA A 83 -18.05 -0.78 18.67
CA ALA A 83 -17.74 -1.54 19.87
C ALA A 83 -16.74 -2.66 19.59
N ILE A 84 -16.89 -3.40 18.48
CA ILE A 84 -15.97 -4.47 18.09
C ILE A 84 -14.58 -3.89 17.77
N CYS A 85 -14.51 -2.85 16.94
CA CYS A 85 -13.24 -2.23 16.57
C CYS A 85 -12.51 -1.69 17.80
N LYS A 86 -13.19 -0.93 18.66
CA LYS A 86 -12.59 -0.33 19.87
C LYS A 86 -12.18 -1.37 20.91
N LYS A 87 -12.92 -2.47 21.02
CA LYS A 87 -12.65 -3.50 22.04
C LYS A 87 -11.54 -4.47 21.62
N TYR A 88 -11.50 -4.86 20.35
CA TYR A 88 -10.62 -5.95 19.92
C TYR A 88 -9.51 -5.50 18.97
N ILE A 89 -9.75 -4.54 18.07
CA ILE A 89 -8.80 -4.20 17.00
C ILE A 89 -7.85 -3.08 17.43
N LEU A 90 -8.40 -1.95 17.86
CA LEU A 90 -7.62 -0.75 18.21
C LEU A 90 -6.63 -0.95 19.36
N PRO A 91 -6.91 -1.73 20.42
CA PRO A 91 -5.96 -1.87 21.54
C PRO A 91 -4.64 -2.52 21.15
N LEU A 92 -4.62 -3.39 20.13
CA LEU A 92 -3.44 -4.13 19.71
C LEU A 92 -2.83 -3.61 18.40
N LEU A 93 -3.66 -3.11 17.49
CA LEU A 93 -3.23 -2.70 16.15
C LEU A 93 -3.36 -1.19 15.93
N GLY A 94 -4.01 -0.45 16.83
CA GLY A 94 -4.35 0.97 16.66
C GLY A 94 -3.16 1.88 16.37
N ASP A 95 -2.05 1.68 17.09
CA ASP A 95 -0.84 2.50 16.95
C ASP A 95 0.08 2.04 15.81
N LYS A 96 -0.24 0.93 15.14
CA LYS A 96 0.55 0.44 14.02
C LYS A 96 0.20 1.21 12.76
N ILE A 97 1.24 1.51 11.98
CA ILE A 97 1.09 2.03 10.61
C ILE A 97 0.49 0.93 9.76
N MET A 98 -0.52 1.27 8.97
CA MET A 98 -1.27 0.28 8.19
C MET A 98 -0.38 -0.51 7.21
N SER A 99 0.62 0.15 6.60
CA SER A 99 1.60 -0.50 5.72
C SER A 99 2.59 -1.42 6.43
N LYS A 100 2.70 -1.35 7.77
CA LYS A 100 3.69 -2.10 8.57
C LYS A 100 3.07 -3.22 9.41
N ILE A 101 1.80 -3.56 9.18
CA ILE A 101 1.14 -4.68 9.87
C ILE A 101 1.74 -5.98 9.36
N LEU A 102 2.33 -6.77 10.26
CA LEU A 102 2.89 -8.07 9.94
C LEU A 102 1.89 -9.19 10.21
N VAL A 103 2.10 -10.34 9.58
CA VAL A 103 1.31 -11.57 9.84
C VAL A 103 1.34 -11.95 11.33
N SER A 104 2.47 -11.75 12.00
CA SER A 104 2.62 -11.99 13.45
C SER A 104 1.68 -11.12 14.30
N ASP A 105 1.38 -9.91 13.83
CA ASP A 105 0.50 -8.98 14.55
C ASP A 105 -0.95 -9.41 14.46
N ILE A 106 -1.35 -9.95 13.30
CA ILE A 106 -2.69 -10.51 13.08
C ILE A 106 -2.87 -11.78 13.92
N ILE A 107 -1.86 -12.66 13.97
CA ILE A 107 -1.89 -13.87 14.80
C ILE A 107 -2.03 -13.49 16.29
N ARG A 108 -1.27 -12.49 16.75
CA ARG A 108 -1.34 -12.00 18.13
C ARG A 108 -2.68 -11.34 18.46
N TRP A 109 -3.31 -10.69 17.49
CA TRP A 109 -4.63 -10.12 17.64
C TRP A 109 -5.73 -11.19 17.70
N GLN A 110 -5.56 -12.31 16.99
CA GLN A 110 -6.54 -13.40 16.95
C GLN A 110 -6.53 -14.27 18.21
N ASN A 111 -5.36 -14.47 18.82
CA ASN A 111 -5.17 -15.28 20.04
C ASN A 111 -5.57 -14.51 21.30
#